data_AF-A0A957KYK8-F1
#
_entry.id   AF-A0A957KYK8-F1
#
_cell.length_a   1.000
_cell.length_b   1.000
_cell.length_c   1.000
_cell.angle_alpha   90.00
_cell.angle_beta   90.00
_cell.angle_gamma   90.00
#
_symmetry.space_group_name_H-M   'P 1'
#
loop_
_entity.id
_entity.type
_entity.pdbx_description
1 polymer ?
#
loop_
_entity_poly.entity_id
_entity_poly.type
_entity_poly.pdbx_seq_one_letter_code
_entity_poly.pdbx_strand_id
1 'polypeptide(L)' 'MLDQTRQLIHRATADLSAEAWFTVPAGYANNIAWNLGHILVVQQMLLYRLSGNEMRLLEGQYASFRPGSSP' A
#
# COMPACT_ATOMS: atom_id res chain seq x y z
N MET A 1 10.10 15.15 2.30
CA MET A 1 8.65 14.84 2.32
C MET A 1 8.38 13.34 2.27
N LEU A 2 8.72 12.61 1.19
CA LEU A 2 8.46 11.15 1.11
C LEU A 2 9.19 10.32 2.17
N ASP A 3 10.39 10.72 2.57
CA ASP A 3 11.18 10.00 3.57
C ASP A 3 10.51 10.02 4.95
N GLN A 4 10.00 11.17 5.38
CA GLN A 4 9.26 11.30 6.64
C GLN A 4 8.00 10.44 6.66
N THR A 5 7.21 10.44 5.58
CA THR A 5 6.01 9.58 5.48
C THR A 5 6.38 8.10 5.59
N ARG A 6 7.46 7.66 4.94
CA ARG A 6 7.93 6.26 5.03
C ARG A 6 8.40 5.90 6.43
N GLN A 7 9.10 6.79 7.11
CA GLN A 7 9.50 6.57 8.51
C GLN A 7 8.30 6.46 9.43
N LEU A 8 7.25 7.27 9.22
CA LEU A 8 6.01 7.17 9.99
C LEU A 8 5.29 5.85 9.77
N ILE A 9 5.15 5.43 8.52
CA ILE A 9 4.56 4.12 8.19
C ILE A 9 5.38 2.99 8.84
N HIS A 10 6.70 3.02 8.69
CA HIS A 10 7.58 2.02 9.30
C HIS A 10 7.40 1.95 10.82
N ARG A 11 7.39 3.08 11.52
CA ARG A 11 7.17 3.12 12.97
C ARG A 11 5.79 2.60 13.36
N ALA A 12 4.76 2.89 12.58
CA ALA A 12 3.40 2.42 12.84
C ALA A 12 3.25 0.91 12.66
N THR A 13 4.12 0.28 11.86
CA THR A 13 4.01 -1.14 11.51
C THR A 13 5.11 -2.03 12.05
N ALA A 14 6.14 -1.46 12.70
CA ALA A 14 7.37 -2.16 13.09
C ALA A 14 7.14 -3.36 14.03
N ASP A 15 6.24 -3.21 15.00
CA ASP A 15 6.02 -4.18 16.08
C ASP A 15 4.72 -4.98 15.92
N LEU A 16 4.11 -4.94 14.73
CA LEU A 16 2.88 -5.68 14.47
C LEU A 16 3.16 -7.19 14.34
N SER A 17 2.31 -7.99 14.99
CA SER A 17 2.31 -9.43 14.80
C SER A 17 1.87 -9.80 13.37
N ALA A 18 2.28 -10.97 12.89
CA ALA A 18 1.82 -11.47 11.59
C ALA A 18 0.29 -11.53 11.51
N GLU A 19 -0.39 -11.90 12.59
CA GLU A 19 -1.86 -11.88 12.65
C GLU A 19 -2.41 -10.46 12.43
N ALA A 20 -1.87 -9.45 13.11
CA ALA A 20 -2.32 -8.07 12.96
C ALA A 20 -2.17 -7.53 11.53
N TRP A 21 -1.14 -7.97 10.79
CA TRP A 21 -0.93 -7.59 9.40
C TRP A 21 -2.06 -8.02 8.47
N PHE A 22 -2.66 -9.19 8.72
CA PHE A 22 -3.60 -9.84 7.82
C PHE A 22 -5.05 -9.82 8.31
N THR A 23 -5.31 -9.44 9.57
CA THR A 23 -6.66 -9.29 10.12
C THR A 23 -7.41 -8.13 9.46
N VAL A 24 -8.63 -8.41 8.98
CA VAL A 24 -9.61 -7.40 8.56
C VAL A 24 -10.55 -7.13 9.74
N PRO A 25 -10.50 -5.94 10.37
CA PRO A 25 -11.37 -5.65 11.51
C PRO A 25 -12.84 -5.55 11.11
N ALA A 26 -13.75 -5.82 12.05
CA ALA A 26 -15.18 -5.71 11.81
C ALA A 26 -15.55 -4.29 11.33
N GLY A 27 -16.31 -4.22 10.23
CA GLY A 27 -16.71 -2.96 9.60
C GLY A 27 -15.70 -2.37 8.61
N TYR A 28 -14.54 -3.02 8.41
CA TYR A 28 -13.56 -2.65 7.39
C TYR A 28 -13.54 -3.68 6.26
N ALA A 29 -13.06 -3.25 5.09
CA ALA A 29 -12.97 -4.09 3.90
C ALA A 29 -11.52 -4.49 3.55
N ASN A 30 -10.54 -4.12 4.37
CA ASN A 30 -9.12 -4.37 4.11
C ASN A 30 -8.31 -4.54 5.41
N ASN A 31 -7.05 -4.95 5.24
CA ASN A 31 -6.08 -5.15 6.33
C ASN A 31 -4.84 -4.26 6.13
N ILE A 32 -3.91 -4.31 7.09
CA ILE A 32 -2.70 -3.46 7.09
C ILE A 32 -1.79 -3.79 5.90
N ALA A 33 -1.64 -5.08 5.56
CA ALA A 33 -0.84 -5.51 4.40
C ALA A 33 -1.37 -4.89 3.10
N TRP A 34 -2.69 -4.93 2.88
CA TRP A 34 -3.32 -4.31 1.74
C TRP A 34 -3.15 -2.80 1.74
N ASN A 35 -3.32 -2.13 2.89
CA ASN A 35 -3.15 -0.67 2.98
C ASN A 35 -1.71 -0.24 2.62
N LEU A 36 -0.69 -0.99 3.06
CA LEU A 36 0.70 -0.72 2.66
C LEU A 36 0.92 -0.92 1.16
N GLY A 37 0.40 -2.01 0.60
CA GLY A 37 0.42 -2.25 -0.84
C GLY A 37 -0.26 -1.14 -1.63
N HIS A 38 -1.42 -0.67 -1.15
CA HIS A 38 -2.20 0.42 -1.76
C HIS A 38 -1.41 1.72 -1.79
N ILE A 39 -0.77 2.09 -0.67
CA ILE A 39 0.09 3.28 -0.59
C ILE A 39 1.22 3.20 -1.64
N LEU A 40 1.88 2.05 -1.78
CA LEU A 40 2.96 1.86 -2.76
C LEU A 40 2.46 1.99 -4.20
N VAL A 41 1.33 1.36 -4.53
CA VAL A 41 0.73 1.40 -5.86
C VAL A 41 0.29 2.82 -6.22
N VAL A 42 -0.44 3.50 -5.34
CA VAL A 42 -0.90 4.88 -5.58
C VAL A 42 0.28 5.83 -5.69
N GLN A 43 1.30 5.69 -4.85
CA GLN A 43 2.49 6.54 -4.94
C GLN A 43 3.18 6.39 -6.30
N GLN A 44 3.33 5.17 -6.82
CA GLN A 44 3.93 4.97 -8.15
C GLN A 44 3.04 5.46 -9.28
N MET A 45 1.72 5.28 -9.17
CA MET A 45 0.77 5.82 -10.14
C MET A 45 0.91 7.34 -10.24
N LEU A 46 0.95 8.04 -9.11
CA LEU A 46 1.02 9.50 -9.08
C LEU A 46 2.36 10.06 -9.57
N LEU A 47 3.49 9.43 -9.20
CA LEU A 47 4.83 9.96 -9.48
C LEU A 47 5.42 9.48 -10.81
N TYR A 48 5.06 8.26 -11.25
CA TYR A 48 5.61 7.67 -12.46
C TYR A 48 4.59 7.78 -13.59
N ARG A 49 3.44 7.10 -13.45
CA ARG A 49 2.46 6.98 -14.53
C ARG A 49 1.90 8.33 -14.96
N LEU A 50 1.48 9.18 -14.02
CA LEU A 50 0.95 10.52 -14.36
C LEU A 50 2.02 11.48 -14.90
N SER A 51 3.30 11.15 -14.76
CA SER A 51 4.42 11.87 -15.36
C SER A 51 4.89 11.26 -16.69
N GLY A 52 4.18 10.26 -17.22
CA GLY A 52 4.53 9.56 -18.46
C GLY A 52 5.64 8.52 -18.31
N ASN A 53 6.09 8.23 -17.08
CA ASN A 53 7.09 7.20 -16.80
C ASN A 53 6.45 5.85 -16.51
N GLU A 54 7.18 4.78 -16.81
CA GLU A 54 6.77 3.41 -16.48
C GLU A 54 6.82 3.19 -14.95
N MET A 55 5.80 2.53 -14.42
CA MET A 55 5.81 2.10 -13.01
C MET A 55 6.74 0.90 -12.83
N ARG A 56 7.41 0.82 -11.68
CA ARG A 56 8.31 -0.27 -11.31
C ARG A 56 7.56 -1.41 -10.60
N LEU A 57 6.31 -1.66 -11.02
CA LEU A 57 5.42 -2.67 -10.45
C LEU A 57 4.99 -3.64 -11.54
N LEU A 58 4.91 -4.92 -11.20
CA LEU A 58 4.27 -5.91 -12.06
C LEU A 58 2.76 -5.61 -12.17
N GLU A 59 2.15 -5.95 -13.29
CA GLU A 59 0.72 -5.71 -13.53
C GLU A 59 -0.17 -6.34 -12.45
N GLY A 60 0.16 -7.56 -12.01
CA GLY A 60 -0.54 -8.24 -10.91
C GLY A 60 -0.47 -7.48 -9.59
N GLN A 61 0.65 -6.80 -9.30
CA GLN A 61 0.80 -5.98 -8.09
C GLN A 61 -0.08 -4.73 -8.17
N TYR A 62 -0.18 -4.09 -9.34
CA TYR A 62 -1.11 -2.98 -9.53
C TYR A 62 -2.57 -3.45 -9.34
N ALA A 63 -2.95 -4.58 -9.93
CA ALA A 63 -4.31 -5.09 -9.85
C ALA A 63 -4.75 -5.39 -8.40
N SER A 64 -3.85 -5.95 -7.57
CA SER A 64 -4.14 -6.31 -6.18
C SER A 64 -4.34 -5.12 -5.23
N PHE A 65 -3.78 -3.94 -5.53
CA PHE A 65 -3.81 -2.79 -4.61
C PHE A 65 -4.27 -1.46 -5.23
N ARG A 66 -4.79 -1.46 -6.47
CA ARG A 66 -5.33 -0.26 -7.11
C ARG A 66 -6.56 0.28 -6.36
N PRO A 67 -6.92 1.57 -6.53
CA PRO A 67 -8.20 2.09 -6.04
C PRO A 67 -9.38 1.20 -6.43
N GLY A 68 -10.25 0.92 -5.46
CA GLY A 68 -11.40 0.03 -5.60
C GLY A 68 -11.11 -1.46 -5.53
N SER A 69 -9.87 -1.87 -5.24
CA SER A 69 -9.57 -3.25 -4.84
C SER A 69 -9.70 -3.45 -3.33
N SER A 70 -9.77 -4.71 -2.91
CA SER A 70 -9.73 -5.16 -1.52
C SER A 70 -9.09 -6.56 -1.50
N PRO A 71 -8.48 -6.98 -0.39
CA PRO A 71 -7.99 -8.36 -0.24
C PRO A 71 -9.14 -9.38 -0.19
#